data_AF-A0A395SAT9-F1
#
_entry.id   AF-A0A395SAT9-F1
#
_cell.length_a   1.000
_cell.length_b   1.000
_cell.length_c   1.000
_cell.angle_alpha   90.00
_cell.angle_beta   90.00
_cell.angle_gamma   90.00
#
_symmetry.space_group_name_H-M   'P 1'
#
loop_
_entity.id
_entity.type
_entity.pdbx_description
1 polymer ?
#
loop_
_entity_poly.entity_id
_entity_poly.type
_entity_poly.pdbx_seq_one_letter_code
_entity_poly.pdbx_strand_id
1 'polypeptide(L)'
;MLVSFAAFALILARIATVSAERTPREVPWSDKTFGPDGPWRAIHAKIGEHKQDVDLFPGSDWETWLIEEAYCGKGTCSASRAGTYDTSAATTGGIQWKAALENYMRGVNLEGEGGTAYQDDIELGGITVKNGSLAVLGTSTPQKIKYPGGQTTGFTAGCLSLGGRRETNQSFFVGDNYPNINASLPSGWLWDNGYTESYSFGMHIGSAQPATRVPGSLWFGGYDQNRVVGEILSMNGGPRDGITLRDISIDVVGSKSPFEFRSKGGLLSEGNSSIGPSFKVLVDGCSPYLTLPESTCNNIASLLPVKYSKDLGLYLWDTKSDKYKEIISSASTLTFEFISTSNTNPVKIRVPFMHLNLTLEAPLVDDPIPYFPCHVNGGDRWVLGRAFLQDAFIGANMRRGVDTWWLAQAPGPNIQATANPVTIGELDDTVKKGGNDWNQSWTGFWNDEEVPSSTPSSKADATDGVDEPKEDEQVGMSITAKAGIGAGIAAAVIAIGVGAFLYWRRRRGQTKPAPEMAYDQDIMQQHYIDTKPQELSQRSPQELSGNEVFMQRSYQRFELP
;
A
#
# COMPACT_ATOMS: atom_id res chain seq x y z
N MET A 1 -32.75 -7.67 51.45
CA MET A 1 -32.76 -7.89 49.97
C MET A 1 -32.21 -6.71 49.17
N LEU A 2 -32.50 -5.44 49.46
CA LEU A 2 -31.97 -4.32 48.64
C LEU A 2 -30.43 -4.20 48.58
N VAL A 3 -29.71 -4.58 49.64
CA VAL A 3 -28.24 -4.44 49.69
C VAL A 3 -27.52 -5.37 48.68
N SER A 4 -28.08 -6.54 48.36
CA SER A 4 -27.46 -7.49 47.42
C SER A 4 -27.54 -7.04 45.95
N PHE A 5 -28.53 -6.23 45.58
CA PHE A 5 -28.67 -5.72 44.21
C PHE A 5 -27.65 -4.61 43.89
N ALA A 6 -27.33 -3.76 44.87
CA ALA A 6 -26.32 -2.71 44.70
C ALA A 6 -24.91 -3.30 44.48
N ALA A 7 -24.57 -4.36 45.22
CA ALA A 7 -23.30 -5.06 45.05
C ALA A 7 -23.18 -5.71 43.66
N PHE A 8 -24.25 -6.32 43.14
CA PHE A 8 -24.24 -6.93 41.81
C PHE A 8 -24.10 -5.90 40.68
N ALA A 9 -24.74 -4.73 40.83
CA ALA A 9 -24.59 -3.62 39.88
C ALA A 9 -23.17 -3.02 39.90
N LEU A 10 -22.53 -2.91 41.07
CA LEU A 10 -21.16 -2.42 41.20
C LEU A 10 -20.09 -3.40 40.70
N ILE A 11 -20.35 -4.71 40.77
CA ILE A 11 -19.47 -5.73 40.19
C ILE A 11 -19.59 -5.73 38.65
N LEU A 12 -20.79 -5.60 38.10
CA LEU A 12 -21.00 -5.45 36.65
C LEU A 12 -20.43 -4.12 36.10
N ALA A 13 -20.44 -3.04 36.89
CA ALA A 13 -19.81 -1.76 36.53
C ALA A 13 -18.27 -1.77 36.59
N ARG A 14 -17.63 -2.87 37.05
CA ARG A 14 -16.17 -3.02 37.15
C ARG A 14 -15.54 -3.88 36.06
N ILE A 15 -16.34 -4.48 35.16
CA ILE A 15 -15.85 -5.26 34.00
C ILE A 15 -16.46 -4.70 32.71
N ALA A 16 -16.15 -3.43 32.47
CA ALA A 16 -16.23 -2.81 31.16
C ALA A 16 -14.97 -1.96 30.90
N THR A 17 -13.80 -2.53 31.21
CA THR A 17 -12.63 -2.23 30.39
C THR A 17 -12.97 -2.69 28.98
N VAL A 18 -13.45 -1.76 28.16
CA VAL A 18 -13.39 -1.90 26.71
C VAL A 18 -11.91 -1.90 26.40
N SER A 19 -11.29 -3.09 26.46
CA SER A 19 -10.03 -3.31 25.78
C SER A 19 -10.33 -2.95 24.34
N ALA A 20 -9.69 -1.90 23.83
CA ALA A 20 -9.72 -1.62 22.41
C ALA A 20 -9.26 -2.91 21.73
N GLU A 21 -10.15 -3.52 20.94
CA GLU A 21 -9.86 -4.81 20.32
C GLU A 21 -8.68 -4.59 19.37
N ARG A 22 -7.59 -5.35 19.56
CA ARG A 22 -6.34 -5.23 18.79
C ARG A 22 -6.53 -5.84 17.39
N THR A 23 -7.37 -5.18 16.58
CA THR A 23 -7.69 -5.60 15.22
C THR A 23 -6.75 -4.94 14.21
N PRO A 24 -6.64 -5.52 13.00
CA PRO A 24 -6.12 -4.79 11.84
C PRO A 24 -6.82 -3.44 11.66
N ARG A 25 -6.07 -2.44 11.18
CA ARG A 25 -6.56 -1.08 10.90
C ARG A 25 -6.43 -0.80 9.41
N GLU A 26 -7.56 -0.62 8.74
CA GLU A 26 -7.60 -0.21 7.33
C GLU A 26 -7.11 1.23 7.18
N VAL A 27 -6.25 1.48 6.20
CA VAL A 27 -5.86 2.82 5.79
C VAL A 27 -6.75 3.24 4.62
N PRO A 28 -7.49 4.37 4.72
CA PRO A 28 -8.43 4.77 3.68
C PRO A 28 -7.71 5.17 2.39
N TRP A 29 -8.34 4.88 1.25
CA TRP A 29 -7.84 5.24 -0.07
C TRP A 29 -8.55 6.48 -0.61
N SER A 30 -7.83 7.30 -1.37
CA SER A 30 -8.43 8.43 -2.09
C SER A 30 -9.27 7.92 -3.27
N ASP A 31 -10.42 8.55 -3.52
CA ASP A 31 -11.24 8.31 -4.72
C ASP A 31 -10.60 8.87 -6.00
N LYS A 32 -9.54 9.68 -5.86
CA LYS A 32 -8.79 10.30 -6.95
C LYS A 32 -7.62 9.44 -7.42
N THR A 33 -7.07 9.81 -8.57
CA THR A 33 -5.83 9.24 -9.11
C THR A 33 -4.82 10.32 -9.50
N PHE A 34 -3.54 9.94 -9.51
CA PHE A 34 -2.38 10.82 -9.47
C PHE A 34 -1.26 10.37 -10.41
N GLY A 35 -0.40 11.33 -10.76
CA GLY A 35 0.79 11.14 -11.60
C GLY A 35 0.51 11.33 -13.09
N PRO A 36 1.36 12.09 -13.82
CA PRO A 36 1.31 12.19 -15.29
C PRO A 36 1.86 10.94 -15.98
N ASP A 37 2.21 9.91 -15.21
CA ASP A 37 2.66 8.58 -15.58
C ASP A 37 1.72 7.50 -15.04
N GLY A 38 0.49 7.89 -14.67
CA GLY A 38 -0.49 7.06 -13.98
C GLY A 38 -1.61 6.55 -14.89
N PRO A 39 -2.85 6.40 -14.39
CA PRO A 39 -3.40 6.97 -13.15
C PRO A 39 -3.12 6.15 -11.87
N TRP A 40 -2.23 6.61 -11.00
CA TRP A 40 -1.89 5.92 -9.75
C TRP A 40 -2.87 6.21 -8.61
N ARG A 41 -3.07 5.26 -7.70
CA ARG A 41 -3.83 5.48 -6.47
C ARG A 41 -2.96 5.79 -5.27
N ALA A 42 -3.53 6.55 -4.36
CA ALA A 42 -2.92 7.02 -3.13
C ALA A 42 -3.84 6.72 -1.93
N ILE A 43 -3.25 6.60 -0.74
CA ILE A 43 -4.01 6.62 0.51
C ILE A 43 -4.38 8.06 0.86
N HIS A 44 -5.44 8.23 1.64
CA HIS A 44 -5.88 9.52 2.14
C HIS A 44 -5.46 9.67 3.61
N ALA A 45 -4.87 10.80 3.96
CA ALA A 45 -4.41 11.14 5.30
C ALA A 45 -4.76 12.58 5.65
N LYS A 46 -4.76 12.91 6.95
CA LYS A 46 -4.86 14.29 7.41
C LYS A 46 -3.69 14.62 8.33
N ILE A 47 -3.00 15.72 8.07
CA ILE A 47 -1.79 16.11 8.82
C ILE A 47 -2.09 17.27 9.77
N GLY A 48 -1.55 17.18 10.97
CA GLY A 48 -1.51 18.23 11.98
C GLY A 48 -2.83 18.64 12.62
N GLU A 49 -2.75 19.64 13.49
CA GLU A 49 -3.90 20.15 14.26
C GLU A 49 -5.05 20.63 13.35
N HIS A 50 -4.71 21.25 12.22
CA HIS A 50 -5.68 21.73 11.22
C HIS A 50 -6.22 20.63 10.29
N LYS A 51 -5.75 19.38 10.45
CA LYS A 51 -6.19 18.19 9.68
C LYS A 51 -6.15 18.41 8.17
N GLN A 52 -5.00 18.87 7.67
CA GLN A 52 -4.81 19.15 6.24
C GLN A 52 -4.90 17.87 5.42
N ASP A 53 -5.86 17.82 4.49
CA ASP A 53 -6.10 16.69 3.60
C ASP A 53 -4.92 16.51 2.63
N VAL A 54 -4.24 15.35 2.71
CA VAL A 54 -3.17 14.95 1.79
C VAL A 54 -3.39 13.52 1.31
N ASP A 55 -3.11 13.28 0.04
CA ASP A 55 -3.14 11.97 -0.61
C ASP A 55 -1.69 11.54 -0.87
N LEU A 56 -1.31 10.34 -0.39
CA LEU A 56 0.06 9.85 -0.35
C LEU A 56 0.20 8.50 -1.05
N PHE A 57 1.27 8.27 -1.81
CA PHE A 57 1.59 6.91 -2.25
C PHE A 57 2.04 6.06 -1.06
N PRO A 58 1.56 4.84 -0.85
CA PRO A 58 2.04 4.01 0.26
C PRO A 58 3.30 3.24 -0.16
N GLY A 59 4.43 3.45 0.52
CA GLY A 59 5.67 2.74 0.15
C GLY A 59 6.98 3.20 0.79
N SER A 60 7.01 4.29 1.56
CA SER A 60 8.24 4.76 2.17
C SER A 60 8.65 3.90 3.37
N ASP A 61 9.94 3.88 3.66
CA ASP A 61 10.49 3.50 4.95
C ASP A 61 10.83 4.76 5.77
N TRP A 62 10.77 4.66 7.10
CA TRP A 62 11.03 5.73 8.07
C TRP A 62 10.09 6.94 7.93
N GLU A 63 10.43 7.95 7.14
CA GLU A 63 9.68 9.20 7.10
C GLU A 63 8.44 9.10 6.21
N THR A 64 7.36 9.77 6.62
CA THR A 64 6.25 10.11 5.72
C THR A 64 6.62 11.40 4.98
N TRP A 65 6.68 11.31 3.66
CA TRP A 65 7.11 12.40 2.80
C TRP A 65 5.93 13.28 2.42
N LEU A 66 6.06 14.58 2.68
CA LEU A 66 5.05 15.60 2.35
C LEU A 66 5.65 16.64 1.39
N ILE A 67 4.79 17.36 0.68
CA ILE A 67 5.16 18.45 -0.23
C ILE A 67 4.60 19.75 0.34
N GLU A 68 5.46 20.74 0.56
CA GLU A 68 5.09 22.05 1.12
C GLU A 68 4.12 22.84 0.21
N GLU A 69 3.18 23.61 0.77
CA GLU A 69 2.21 24.41 0.00
C GLU A 69 2.87 25.31 -1.05
N ALA A 70 3.95 25.98 -0.66
CA ALA A 70 4.65 26.89 -1.54
C ALA A 70 5.44 26.19 -2.67
N TYR A 71 5.51 24.84 -2.71
CA TYR A 71 6.16 24.06 -3.78
C TYR A 71 5.58 24.35 -5.18
N CYS A 72 4.27 24.61 -5.27
CA CYS A 72 3.62 25.03 -6.52
C CYS A 72 3.80 26.54 -6.84
N GLY A 73 4.55 27.28 -6.02
CA GLY A 73 4.72 28.73 -6.13
C GLY A 73 3.40 29.48 -5.84
N LYS A 74 3.01 30.39 -6.74
CA LYS A 74 1.76 31.17 -6.62
C LYS A 74 0.57 30.56 -7.37
N GLY A 75 0.69 29.33 -7.85
CA GLY A 75 -0.31 28.67 -8.70
C GLY A 75 -0.61 27.25 -8.26
N THR A 76 -1.48 26.58 -9.00
CA THR A 76 -1.74 25.14 -8.84
C THR A 76 -0.73 24.33 -9.66
N CYS A 77 -0.31 23.19 -9.12
CA CYS A 77 0.56 22.23 -9.80
C CYS A 77 0.14 20.79 -9.47
N SER A 78 0.82 19.79 -10.04
CA SER A 78 0.46 18.38 -9.84
C SER A 78 0.38 17.99 -8.36
N ALA A 79 1.32 18.44 -7.53
CA ALA A 79 1.30 18.22 -6.07
C ALA A 79 0.02 18.75 -5.40
N SER A 80 -0.43 19.97 -5.71
CA SER A 80 -1.63 20.56 -5.10
C SER A 80 -2.94 19.78 -5.37
N ARG A 81 -2.97 18.88 -6.37
CA ARG A 81 -4.12 17.98 -6.60
C ARG A 81 -4.24 16.90 -5.52
N ALA A 82 -3.09 16.44 -5.01
CA ALA A 82 -2.98 15.49 -3.91
C ALA A 82 -2.98 16.19 -2.54
N GLY A 83 -3.07 17.52 -2.47
CA GLY A 83 -2.91 18.26 -1.24
C GLY A 83 -1.44 18.54 -0.92
N THR A 84 -1.21 19.64 -0.23
CA THR A 84 0.11 20.14 0.17
C THR A 84 0.07 20.57 1.63
N TYR A 85 1.23 20.59 2.27
CA TYR A 85 1.38 20.77 3.71
C TYR A 85 1.85 22.19 4.06
N ASP A 86 1.22 22.81 5.05
CA ASP A 86 1.70 24.06 5.65
C ASP A 86 2.67 23.72 6.80
N THR A 87 3.93 24.13 6.64
CA THR A 87 4.98 23.95 7.64
C THR A 87 4.84 24.88 8.84
N SER A 88 3.91 25.85 8.83
CA SER A 88 3.72 26.83 9.92
C SER A 88 3.16 26.23 11.21
N ALA A 89 2.35 25.17 11.11
CA ALA A 89 1.82 24.41 12.24
C ALA A 89 2.77 23.29 12.72
N ALA A 90 3.81 23.00 11.95
CA ALA A 90 4.76 21.92 12.19
C ALA A 90 5.87 22.34 13.17
N THR A 91 6.51 21.36 13.81
CA THR A 91 7.76 21.62 14.54
C THR A 91 8.92 20.79 14.00
N THR A 92 10.07 21.42 13.76
CA THR A 92 11.32 20.68 13.58
C THR A 92 11.92 20.23 14.92
N GLY A 93 11.47 20.80 16.05
CA GLY A 93 12.04 20.56 17.38
C GLY A 93 13.54 20.91 17.53
N GLY A 94 14.17 21.51 16.51
CA GLY A 94 15.62 21.66 16.43
C GLY A 94 16.35 20.54 15.68
N ILE A 95 15.64 19.57 15.07
CA ILE A 95 16.23 18.55 14.18
C ILE A 95 16.99 19.25 13.04
N GLN A 96 18.30 19.01 12.96
CA GLN A 96 19.18 19.52 11.89
C GLN A 96 19.37 18.51 10.74
N TRP A 97 18.88 17.28 10.91
CA TRP A 97 18.99 16.22 9.92
C TRP A 97 18.04 16.46 8.74
N LYS A 98 18.53 16.20 7.52
CA LYS A 98 17.73 16.21 6.29
C LYS A 98 17.66 14.79 5.71
N ALA A 99 16.47 14.41 5.27
CA ALA A 99 16.21 13.16 4.59
C ALA A 99 16.77 13.20 3.17
N ALA A 100 17.61 12.23 2.81
CA ALA A 100 18.22 12.17 1.48
C ALA A 100 17.15 11.97 0.39
N LEU A 101 17.21 12.75 -0.70
CA LEU A 101 16.11 12.83 -1.68
C LEU A 101 15.85 11.47 -2.37
N GLU A 102 16.87 10.63 -2.53
CA GLU A 102 16.77 9.27 -3.06
C GLU A 102 16.01 8.27 -2.15
N ASN A 103 15.63 8.67 -0.94
CA ASN A 103 14.72 7.89 -0.09
C ASN A 103 13.24 8.23 -0.36
N TYR A 104 12.95 9.36 -1.01
CA TYR A 104 11.58 9.68 -1.41
C TYR A 104 11.11 8.79 -2.58
N MET A 105 11.87 8.73 -3.67
CA MET A 105 11.63 7.80 -4.79
C MET A 105 12.92 7.10 -5.22
N ARG A 106 12.88 5.79 -5.42
CA ARG A 106 14.02 4.99 -5.88
C ARG A 106 13.90 4.62 -7.36
N GLY A 107 15.01 4.55 -8.09
CA GLY A 107 15.01 4.10 -9.51
C GLY A 107 14.62 5.16 -10.54
N VAL A 108 14.47 6.43 -10.14
CA VAL A 108 14.40 7.59 -11.04
C VAL A 108 15.52 8.56 -10.68
N ASN A 109 15.97 9.39 -11.63
CA ASN A 109 16.93 10.44 -11.34
C ASN A 109 16.21 11.64 -10.73
N LEU A 110 16.68 12.12 -9.59
CA LEU A 110 16.08 13.23 -8.85
C LEU A 110 17.02 14.45 -8.85
N GLU A 111 16.42 15.64 -8.94
CA GLU A 111 17.12 16.93 -8.90
C GLU A 111 16.55 17.78 -7.76
N GLY A 112 17.40 18.43 -6.97
CA GLY A 112 17.02 19.29 -5.83
C GLY A 112 17.59 18.84 -4.49
N GLU A 113 17.16 19.49 -3.40
CA GLU A 113 17.59 19.14 -2.03
C GLU A 113 16.76 18.01 -1.41
N GLY A 114 17.35 17.34 -0.41
CA GLY A 114 16.62 16.42 0.48
C GLY A 114 15.52 17.09 1.32
N GLY A 115 14.63 16.27 1.88
CA GLY A 115 13.53 16.73 2.72
C GLY A 115 14.00 17.25 4.08
N THR A 116 13.37 18.30 4.59
CA THR A 116 13.60 18.79 5.95
C THR A 116 12.78 17.96 6.93
N ALA A 117 13.37 17.53 8.05
CA ALA A 117 12.65 16.72 9.02
C ALA A 117 11.74 17.56 9.93
N TYR A 118 10.52 17.07 10.12
CA TYR A 118 9.49 17.65 10.99
C TYR A 118 8.83 16.56 11.83
N GLN A 119 8.14 16.99 12.89
CA GLN A 119 7.18 16.19 13.63
C GLN A 119 5.81 16.87 13.58
N ASP A 120 4.79 16.09 13.28
CA ASP A 120 3.40 16.49 13.39
C ASP A 120 2.48 15.25 13.47
N ASP A 121 1.22 15.45 13.79
CA ASP A 121 0.24 14.38 13.88
C ASP A 121 -0.19 13.86 12.49
N ILE A 122 -0.42 12.55 12.37
CA ILE A 122 -0.90 11.90 11.14
C ILE A 122 -2.20 11.14 11.46
N GLU A 123 -3.32 11.60 10.92
CA GLU A 123 -4.61 10.91 11.04
C GLU A 123 -4.87 9.98 9.85
N LEU A 124 -5.07 8.69 10.14
CA LEU A 124 -5.39 7.64 9.19
C LEU A 124 -6.63 6.89 9.69
N GLY A 125 -7.69 6.81 8.88
CA GLY A 125 -8.91 6.07 9.23
C GLY A 125 -9.61 6.54 10.51
N GLY A 126 -9.40 7.81 10.91
CA GLY A 126 -9.92 8.37 12.17
C GLY A 126 -9.08 8.07 13.41
N ILE A 127 -7.88 7.47 13.26
CA ILE A 127 -6.89 7.30 14.33
C ILE A 127 -5.74 8.26 14.10
N THR A 128 -5.42 9.09 15.10
CA THR A 128 -4.32 10.07 15.04
C THR A 128 -3.05 9.48 15.64
N VAL A 129 -2.07 9.17 14.79
CA VAL A 129 -0.67 8.87 15.17
C VAL A 129 -0.04 10.16 15.67
N LYS A 130 0.52 10.15 16.87
CA LYS A 130 1.11 11.35 17.50
C LYS A 130 2.59 11.52 17.17
N ASN A 131 3.02 12.76 16.89
CA ASN A 131 4.41 13.12 16.60
C ASN A 131 5.05 12.26 15.48
N GLY A 132 4.33 12.04 14.37
CA GLY A 132 4.80 11.24 13.23
C GLY A 132 6.12 11.76 12.64
N SER A 133 6.97 10.85 12.14
CA SER A 133 8.21 11.22 11.44
C SER A 133 7.89 11.73 10.03
N LEU A 134 8.19 13.00 9.77
CA LEU A 134 7.90 13.66 8.50
C LEU A 134 9.19 14.13 7.80
N ALA A 135 9.22 14.00 6.47
CA ALA A 135 10.22 14.62 5.61
C ALA A 135 9.51 15.54 4.60
N VAL A 136 9.68 16.85 4.76
CA VAL A 136 8.95 17.84 3.94
C VAL A 136 9.85 18.35 2.81
N LEU A 137 9.33 18.24 1.58
CA LEU A 137 9.93 18.71 0.35
C LEU A 137 9.50 20.16 0.10
N GLY A 138 10.46 21.09 0.18
CA GLY A 138 10.22 22.54 0.26
C GLY A 138 10.80 23.38 -0.87
N THR A 139 10.63 24.69 -0.74
CA THR A 139 10.73 25.66 -1.86
C THR A 139 12.11 26.20 -2.24
N SER A 140 13.16 26.02 -1.42
CA SER A 140 14.48 26.62 -1.69
C SER A 140 15.07 26.17 -3.04
N THR A 141 14.77 24.95 -3.48
CA THR A 141 14.98 24.44 -4.84
C THR A 141 13.95 23.33 -5.08
N PRO A 142 12.83 23.61 -5.77
CA PRO A 142 11.74 22.64 -5.94
C PRO A 142 12.26 21.35 -6.60
N GLN A 143 12.13 20.24 -5.88
CA GLN A 143 12.65 18.95 -6.27
C GLN A 143 11.90 18.39 -7.48
N LYS A 144 12.58 17.68 -8.37
CA LYS A 144 11.99 17.16 -9.62
C LYS A 144 12.48 15.75 -9.94
N ILE A 145 11.67 15.01 -10.70
CA ILE A 145 12.15 13.87 -11.48
C ILE A 145 12.80 14.41 -12.75
N LYS A 146 13.96 13.88 -13.11
CA LYS A 146 14.73 14.23 -14.30
C LYS A 146 14.83 13.04 -15.26
N TYR A 147 14.33 13.22 -16.47
CA TYR A 147 14.37 12.20 -17.52
C TYR A 147 15.66 12.29 -18.36
N PRO A 148 16.04 11.22 -19.09
CA PRO A 148 17.31 11.17 -19.82
C PRO A 148 17.51 12.28 -20.88
N GLY A 149 16.43 12.77 -21.51
CA GLY A 149 16.47 13.91 -22.43
C GLY A 149 16.63 15.29 -21.77
N GLY A 150 16.70 15.35 -20.43
CA GLY A 150 16.81 16.59 -19.66
C GLY A 150 15.46 17.25 -19.32
N GLN A 151 14.33 16.70 -19.79
CA GLN A 151 13.00 17.09 -19.31
C GLN A 151 12.89 16.83 -17.81
N THR A 152 12.20 17.71 -17.09
CA THR A 152 11.94 17.54 -15.65
C THR A 152 10.45 17.68 -15.35
N THR A 153 9.95 16.91 -14.39
CA THR A 153 8.59 17.08 -13.85
C THR A 153 8.63 17.25 -12.33
N GLY A 154 7.72 18.07 -11.82
CA GLY A 154 7.46 18.14 -10.38
C GLY A 154 6.80 16.86 -9.86
N PHE A 155 6.88 16.67 -8.56
CA PHE A 155 6.21 15.58 -7.85
C PHE A 155 4.69 15.81 -7.81
N THR A 156 3.92 14.72 -7.65
CA THR A 156 2.45 14.76 -7.76
C THR A 156 1.70 14.40 -6.47
N ALA A 157 2.31 13.64 -5.56
CA ALA A 157 1.75 13.26 -4.27
C ALA A 157 2.90 12.94 -3.31
N GLY A 158 2.69 13.04 -2.00
CA GLY A 158 3.69 12.60 -1.01
C GLY A 158 3.83 11.07 -0.95
N CYS A 159 4.58 10.55 0.01
CA CYS A 159 4.70 9.10 0.23
C CYS A 159 4.56 8.71 1.72
N LEU A 160 3.58 7.87 2.04
CA LEU A 160 3.34 7.37 3.40
C LEU A 160 4.43 6.37 3.81
N SER A 161 4.94 6.54 5.02
CA SER A 161 5.78 5.54 5.71
C SER A 161 4.95 4.31 6.10
N LEU A 162 5.36 3.15 5.60
CA LEU A 162 4.79 1.87 6.01
C LEU A 162 5.41 1.35 7.32
N GLY A 163 6.51 1.96 7.78
CA GLY A 163 7.26 1.62 8.99
C GLY A 163 8.77 1.77 8.79
N GLY A 164 9.53 1.25 9.74
CA GLY A 164 10.98 1.26 9.80
C GLY A 164 11.45 -0.04 10.43
N ARG A 165 12.49 -0.66 9.88
CA ARG A 165 12.90 -1.99 10.30
C ARG A 165 13.37 -2.00 11.75
N ARG A 166 12.79 -2.88 12.57
CA ARG A 166 13.16 -3.19 13.96
C ARG A 166 12.90 -2.09 15.00
N GLU A 167 12.58 -0.87 14.59
CA GLU A 167 12.30 0.27 15.47
C GLU A 167 10.90 0.83 15.16
N THR A 168 10.12 1.21 16.16
CA THR A 168 8.75 1.77 16.00
C THR A 168 8.73 3.28 15.86
N ASN A 169 9.88 3.91 16.07
CA ASN A 169 10.13 5.34 16.02
C ASN A 169 11.50 5.60 15.35
N GLN A 170 11.68 6.83 14.89
CA GLN A 170 12.95 7.38 14.45
C GLN A 170 13.48 8.33 15.54
N SER A 171 14.76 8.23 15.87
CA SER A 171 15.39 9.05 16.92
C SER A 171 16.40 10.02 16.32
N PHE A 172 16.19 11.31 16.56
CA PHE A 172 17.04 12.39 16.11
C PHE A 172 17.84 12.98 17.28
N PHE A 173 19.15 13.09 17.11
CA PHE A 173 20.02 13.81 18.02
C PHE A 173 20.01 15.31 17.69
N VAL A 174 19.81 16.15 18.71
CA VAL A 174 19.70 17.62 18.56
C VAL A 174 20.73 18.40 19.39
N GLY A 175 21.65 17.71 20.07
CA GLY A 175 22.76 18.30 20.82
C GLY A 175 22.96 17.66 22.20
N ASP A 176 24.17 17.72 22.74
CA ASP A 176 24.58 16.96 23.95
C ASP A 176 23.76 17.29 25.21
N ASN A 177 23.17 18.48 25.27
CA ASN A 177 22.39 18.98 26.42
C ASN A 177 20.87 18.82 26.26
N TYR A 178 20.40 18.15 25.21
CA TYR A 178 18.98 18.01 24.89
C TYR A 178 18.59 16.52 24.76
N PRO A 179 17.37 16.12 25.17
CA PRO A 179 16.91 14.77 24.92
C PRO A 179 16.76 14.52 23.41
N ASN A 180 17.05 13.29 22.98
CA ASN A 180 16.77 12.87 21.60
C ASN A 180 15.28 13.03 21.28
N ILE A 181 15.00 13.51 20.08
CA ILE A 181 13.65 13.67 19.57
C ILE A 181 13.20 12.36 18.94
N ASN A 182 12.12 11.78 19.45
CA ASN A 182 11.55 10.54 18.95
C ASN A 182 10.30 10.84 18.13
N ALA A 183 10.36 10.53 16.83
CA ALA A 183 9.26 10.67 15.89
C ALA A 183 8.66 9.31 15.54
N SER A 184 7.34 9.22 15.61
CA SER A 184 6.57 7.98 15.50
C SER A 184 6.48 7.47 14.06
N LEU A 185 6.54 6.16 13.87
CA LEU A 185 6.24 5.52 12.59
C LEU A 185 4.78 5.03 12.63
N PRO A 186 3.94 5.23 11.60
CA PRO A 186 2.49 5.02 11.73
C PRO A 186 2.08 3.63 12.24
N SER A 187 2.61 2.57 11.63
CA SER A 187 2.40 1.18 12.03
C SER A 187 3.04 0.82 13.39
N GLY A 188 4.16 1.45 13.73
CA GLY A 188 4.87 1.24 15.01
C GLY A 188 4.12 1.84 16.18
N TRP A 189 3.65 3.08 16.02
CA TRP A 189 2.85 3.79 17.01
C TRP A 189 1.52 3.09 17.30
N LEU A 190 0.85 2.58 16.27
CA LEU A 190 -0.39 1.80 16.42
C LEU A 190 -0.16 0.53 17.26
N TRP A 191 1.00 -0.13 17.12
CA TRP A 191 1.37 -1.29 17.92
C TRP A 191 1.71 -0.90 19.36
N ASP A 192 2.61 0.08 19.55
CA ASP A 192 3.04 0.54 20.87
C ASP A 192 1.88 1.07 21.74
N ASN A 193 0.87 1.68 21.11
CA ASN A 193 -0.34 2.18 21.79
C ASN A 193 -1.49 1.15 21.82
N GLY A 194 -1.26 -0.09 21.37
CA GLY A 194 -2.22 -1.18 21.48
C GLY A 194 -3.46 -1.06 20.58
N TYR A 195 -3.37 -0.31 19.47
CA TYR A 195 -4.39 -0.31 18.43
C TYR A 195 -4.31 -1.54 17.52
N THR A 196 -3.12 -2.12 17.34
CA THR A 196 -2.87 -3.35 16.56
C THR A 196 -2.20 -4.43 17.42
N GLU A 197 -2.24 -5.69 16.98
CA GLU A 197 -1.54 -6.78 17.68
C GLU A 197 -0.03 -6.82 17.39
N SER A 198 0.38 -6.37 16.20
CA SER A 198 1.77 -6.40 15.74
C SER A 198 2.19 -5.10 15.06
N TYR A 199 3.51 -4.88 15.02
CA TYR A 199 4.16 -3.88 14.19
C TYR A 199 4.31 -4.40 12.76
N SER A 200 3.19 -4.39 12.04
CA SER A 200 3.11 -4.98 10.70
C SER A 200 2.23 -4.18 9.74
N PHE A 201 2.38 -4.50 8.45
CA PHE A 201 1.43 -4.09 7.42
C PHE A 201 1.22 -5.20 6.39
N GLY A 202 0.09 -5.12 5.68
CA GLY A 202 -0.15 -5.85 4.44
C GLY A 202 -0.83 -4.96 3.41
N MET A 203 -0.34 -4.99 2.18
CA MET A 203 -0.69 -4.04 1.13
C MET A 203 -0.84 -4.70 -0.24
N HIS A 204 -1.89 -4.30 -0.94
CA HIS A 204 -2.02 -4.40 -2.38
C HIS A 204 -2.50 -3.04 -2.89
N ILE A 205 -1.70 -2.36 -3.71
CA ILE A 205 -2.10 -1.01 -4.19
C ILE A 205 -3.25 -1.08 -5.20
N GLY A 206 -3.44 -2.26 -5.83
CA GLY A 206 -4.42 -2.56 -6.87
C GLY A 206 -4.23 -1.77 -8.16
N SER A 207 -5.11 -1.99 -9.12
CA SER A 207 -4.91 -1.54 -10.50
C SER A 207 -5.17 -0.05 -10.74
N ALA A 208 -4.36 0.54 -11.62
CA ALA A 208 -4.60 1.84 -12.25
C ALA A 208 -5.71 1.77 -13.31
N GLN A 209 -5.84 0.62 -13.98
CA GLN A 209 -6.70 0.46 -15.15
C GLN A 209 -8.21 0.42 -14.78
N PRO A 210 -9.05 1.36 -15.25
CA PRO A 210 -10.46 1.42 -14.84
C PRO A 210 -11.30 0.22 -15.28
N ALA A 211 -10.98 -0.37 -16.44
CA ALA A 211 -11.68 -1.54 -16.98
C ALA A 211 -11.49 -2.81 -16.13
N THR A 212 -10.40 -2.87 -15.34
CA THR A 212 -10.03 -3.99 -14.48
C THR A 212 -9.76 -3.51 -13.07
N ARG A 213 -10.64 -2.65 -12.56
CA ARG A 213 -10.49 -1.99 -11.25
C ARG A 213 -10.55 -3.00 -10.10
N VAL A 214 -9.39 -3.30 -9.53
CA VAL A 214 -9.21 -3.92 -8.21
C VAL A 214 -8.99 -2.76 -7.22
N PRO A 215 -9.81 -2.55 -6.18
CA PRO A 215 -9.60 -1.47 -5.20
C PRO A 215 -8.29 -1.60 -4.41
N GLY A 216 -7.80 -0.50 -3.85
CA GLY A 216 -6.62 -0.53 -2.98
C GLY A 216 -6.93 -1.23 -1.66
N SER A 217 -5.91 -1.77 -1.01
CA SER A 217 -6.03 -2.36 0.33
C SER A 217 -4.70 -2.19 1.05
N LEU A 218 -4.71 -1.44 2.15
CA LEU A 218 -3.58 -1.31 3.07
C LEU A 218 -4.11 -1.46 4.49
N TRP A 219 -3.49 -2.36 5.25
CA TRP A 219 -3.86 -2.64 6.64
C TRP A 219 -2.60 -2.60 7.50
N PHE A 220 -2.71 -1.98 8.68
CA PHE A 220 -1.70 -2.08 9.74
C PHE A 220 -2.12 -3.13 10.78
N GLY A 221 -1.17 -3.91 11.30
CA GLY A 221 -1.44 -5.03 12.21
C GLY A 221 -2.03 -6.29 11.57
N GLY A 222 -2.11 -6.33 10.24
CA GLY A 222 -2.81 -7.38 9.49
C GLY A 222 -2.82 -7.13 7.99
N TYR A 223 -3.64 -7.89 7.28
CA TYR A 223 -3.78 -7.83 5.82
C TYR A 223 -5.16 -8.32 5.38
N ASP A 224 -5.67 -7.81 4.25
CA ASP A 224 -6.81 -8.43 3.56
C ASP A 224 -6.34 -9.73 2.89
N GLN A 225 -6.72 -10.87 3.45
CA GLN A 225 -6.32 -12.19 2.97
C GLN A 225 -6.85 -12.49 1.57
N ASN A 226 -7.90 -11.79 1.10
CA ASN A 226 -8.37 -11.92 -0.28
C ASN A 226 -7.36 -11.42 -1.32
N ARG A 227 -6.33 -10.65 -0.91
CA ARG A 227 -5.28 -10.08 -1.77
C ARG A 227 -4.07 -10.98 -1.96
N VAL A 228 -4.01 -12.11 -1.27
CA VAL A 228 -2.88 -13.04 -1.32
C VAL A 228 -3.32 -14.29 -2.08
N VAL A 229 -2.92 -14.40 -3.34
CA VAL A 229 -3.20 -15.57 -4.19
C VAL A 229 -1.90 -16.24 -4.63
N GLY A 230 -1.91 -17.56 -4.82
CA GLY A 230 -0.69 -18.31 -5.15
C GLY A 230 0.31 -18.41 -3.98
N GLU A 231 1.58 -18.63 -4.32
CA GLU A 231 2.65 -18.89 -3.33
C GLU A 231 3.24 -17.60 -2.72
N ILE A 232 3.73 -17.72 -1.49
CA ILE A 232 4.23 -16.60 -0.69
C ILE A 232 5.73 -16.76 -0.49
N LEU A 233 6.50 -15.71 -0.79
CA LEU A 233 7.94 -15.67 -0.58
C LEU A 233 8.25 -14.87 0.69
N SER A 234 8.67 -15.56 1.75
CA SER A 234 9.17 -14.94 2.99
C SER A 234 10.66 -14.61 2.89
N MET A 235 11.05 -13.43 3.39
CA MET A 235 12.42 -12.94 3.39
C MET A 235 12.69 -12.10 4.64
N ASN A 236 13.93 -12.14 5.14
CA ASN A 236 14.36 -11.18 6.16
C ASN A 236 14.56 -9.79 5.55
N GLY A 237 14.18 -8.75 6.28
CA GLY A 237 14.30 -7.35 5.89
C GLY A 237 12.98 -6.69 5.53
N GLY A 238 13.01 -5.76 4.59
CA GLY A 238 11.84 -5.09 4.03
C GLY A 238 11.93 -4.85 2.51
N PRO A 239 10.84 -4.38 1.88
CA PRO A 239 10.73 -4.20 0.42
C PRO A 239 11.87 -3.38 -0.21
N ARG A 240 12.33 -2.34 0.51
CA ARG A 240 13.40 -1.42 0.09
C ARG A 240 14.82 -1.92 0.41
N ASP A 241 15.00 -3.04 1.12
CA ASP A 241 16.29 -3.75 1.13
C ASP A 241 16.51 -4.50 -0.19
N GLY A 242 15.41 -4.99 -0.79
CA GLY A 242 15.37 -5.64 -2.10
C GLY A 242 15.38 -7.17 -2.07
N ILE A 243 15.00 -7.75 -3.21
CA ILE A 243 14.74 -9.16 -3.47
C ILE A 243 15.53 -9.63 -4.70
N THR A 244 15.93 -10.90 -4.75
CA THR A 244 16.63 -11.46 -5.92
C THR A 244 15.62 -11.83 -7.02
N LEU A 245 15.62 -11.03 -8.09
CA LEU A 245 14.95 -11.32 -9.34
C LEU A 245 15.81 -12.29 -10.16
N ARG A 246 15.27 -13.45 -10.49
CA ARG A 246 15.94 -14.54 -11.20
C ARG A 246 15.68 -14.53 -12.70
N ASP A 247 14.45 -14.25 -13.12
CA ASP A 247 14.13 -14.12 -14.54
C ASP A 247 12.92 -13.20 -14.76
N ILE A 248 12.79 -12.72 -15.99
CA ILE A 248 11.58 -12.13 -16.53
C ILE A 248 11.17 -12.93 -17.77
N SER A 249 9.89 -13.25 -17.85
CA SER A 249 9.29 -14.02 -18.95
C SER A 249 8.03 -13.35 -19.46
N ILE A 250 7.68 -13.58 -20.72
CA ILE A 250 6.32 -13.37 -21.22
C ILE A 250 5.61 -14.72 -21.20
N ASP A 251 4.58 -14.84 -20.36
CA ASP A 251 3.76 -16.05 -20.19
C ASP A 251 2.32 -15.76 -20.64
N VAL A 252 1.79 -16.61 -21.53
CA VAL A 252 0.40 -16.59 -22.01
C VAL A 252 -0.39 -17.68 -21.28
N VAL A 253 -1.28 -17.26 -20.39
CA VAL A 253 -2.10 -18.16 -19.56
C VAL A 253 -3.41 -18.54 -20.25
N GLY A 254 -3.82 -17.77 -21.25
CA GLY A 254 -5.06 -17.94 -22.00
C GLY A 254 -5.07 -19.04 -23.06
N SER A 255 -6.25 -19.29 -23.62
CA SER A 255 -6.44 -20.20 -24.77
C SER A 255 -5.77 -19.66 -26.03
N LYS A 256 -5.86 -18.34 -26.28
CA LYS A 256 -5.30 -17.64 -27.45
C LYS A 256 -3.98 -16.96 -27.09
N SER A 257 -3.04 -16.93 -28.02
CA SER A 257 -1.78 -16.18 -27.89
C SER A 257 -1.71 -15.06 -28.92
N PRO A 258 -1.33 -13.83 -28.54
CA PRO A 258 -0.97 -12.77 -29.48
C PRO A 258 0.50 -12.89 -29.97
N PHE A 259 1.22 -13.91 -29.50
CA PHE A 259 2.63 -14.19 -29.83
C PHE A 259 2.77 -15.53 -30.53
N GLU A 260 3.87 -15.72 -31.25
CA GLU A 260 4.26 -17.01 -31.88
C GLU A 260 4.70 -18.07 -30.86
N PHE A 261 4.65 -17.74 -29.56
CA PHE A 261 4.98 -18.61 -28.44
C PHE A 261 3.90 -18.54 -27.35
N ARG A 262 3.93 -19.49 -26.40
CA ARG A 262 3.14 -19.43 -25.15
C ARG A 262 3.93 -18.98 -23.92
N SER A 263 5.23 -19.23 -23.91
CA SER A 263 6.15 -18.74 -22.89
C SER A 263 7.48 -18.38 -23.54
N LYS A 264 8.05 -17.24 -23.18
CA LYS A 264 9.44 -16.86 -23.51
C LYS A 264 10.10 -16.24 -22.28
N GLY A 265 10.95 -17.01 -21.60
CA GLY A 265 11.81 -16.56 -20.50
C GLY A 265 13.22 -16.16 -20.95
N GLY A 266 14.08 -15.91 -19.99
CA GLY A 266 15.46 -15.44 -20.19
C GLY A 266 15.61 -13.94 -20.43
N LEU A 267 14.50 -13.18 -20.44
CA LEU A 267 14.50 -11.77 -20.88
C LEU A 267 15.30 -10.86 -19.93
N LEU A 268 15.57 -11.32 -18.69
CA LEU A 268 16.33 -10.59 -17.68
C LEU A 268 17.77 -10.29 -18.14
N SER A 269 18.50 -11.31 -18.60
CA SER A 269 19.94 -11.23 -18.92
C SER A 269 20.28 -11.62 -20.37
N GLU A 270 19.29 -11.95 -21.22
CA GLU A 270 19.50 -12.22 -22.65
C GLU A 270 20.34 -11.11 -23.30
N GLY A 271 21.40 -11.49 -24.02
CA GLY A 271 22.28 -10.55 -24.71
C GLY A 271 23.23 -9.70 -23.85
N ASN A 272 23.23 -9.81 -22.51
CA ASN A 272 24.08 -8.99 -21.64
C ASN A 272 24.78 -9.79 -20.53
N SER A 273 26.01 -10.24 -20.81
CA SER A 273 26.84 -11.00 -19.86
C SER A 273 27.36 -10.20 -18.65
N SER A 274 27.24 -8.87 -18.66
CA SER A 274 27.59 -8.02 -17.50
C SER A 274 26.51 -8.03 -16.43
N ILE A 275 25.30 -8.46 -16.79
CA ILE A 275 24.22 -8.74 -15.84
C ILE A 275 24.34 -10.22 -15.48
N GLY A 276 24.47 -10.51 -14.18
CA GLY A 276 24.47 -11.89 -13.69
C GLY A 276 23.16 -12.63 -13.98
N PRO A 277 23.10 -13.96 -13.80
CA PRO A 277 21.89 -14.76 -14.06
C PRO A 277 20.70 -14.44 -13.13
N SER A 278 20.90 -13.53 -12.17
CA SER A 278 19.89 -13.00 -11.26
C SER A 278 20.47 -11.74 -10.60
N PHE A 279 19.63 -10.78 -10.21
CA PHE A 279 20.10 -9.59 -9.50
C PHE A 279 19.09 -9.06 -8.48
N LYS A 280 19.55 -8.19 -7.57
CA LYS A 280 18.73 -7.65 -6.50
C LYS A 280 17.95 -6.41 -6.96
N VAL A 281 16.62 -6.47 -6.93
CA VAL A 281 15.73 -5.33 -7.20
C VAL A 281 15.09 -4.82 -5.92
N LEU A 282 14.89 -3.51 -5.80
CA LEU A 282 14.10 -2.93 -4.71
C LEU A 282 12.61 -2.97 -5.08
N VAL A 283 11.73 -3.04 -4.08
CA VAL A 283 10.27 -2.89 -4.28
C VAL A 283 9.83 -1.62 -3.56
N ASP A 284 9.25 -0.66 -4.30
CA ASP A 284 9.01 0.70 -3.79
C ASP A 284 7.70 1.32 -4.30
N GLY A 285 6.71 1.49 -3.42
CA GLY A 285 5.42 2.10 -3.75
C GLY A 285 5.50 3.61 -4.06
N CYS A 286 6.55 4.30 -3.63
CA CYS A 286 6.77 5.71 -3.98
C CYS A 286 7.18 5.88 -5.45
N SER A 287 7.74 4.85 -6.09
CA SER A 287 8.24 4.91 -7.47
C SER A 287 7.21 4.44 -8.50
N PRO A 288 7.12 5.05 -9.69
CA PRO A 288 6.14 4.66 -10.72
C PRO A 288 6.52 3.39 -11.49
N TYR A 289 7.76 3.32 -11.99
CA TYR A 289 8.12 2.44 -13.10
C TYR A 289 8.68 1.06 -12.71
N LEU A 290 8.81 0.20 -13.71
CA LEU A 290 9.72 -0.93 -13.72
C LEU A 290 11.12 -0.41 -14.13
N THR A 291 11.88 0.14 -13.19
CA THR A 291 13.27 0.56 -13.49
C THR A 291 14.16 -0.66 -13.54
N LEU A 292 14.61 -1.00 -14.76
CA LEU A 292 15.36 -2.22 -15.07
C LEU A 292 16.57 -1.88 -15.98
N PRO A 293 17.54 -2.80 -16.13
CA PRO A 293 18.64 -2.60 -17.07
C PRO A 293 18.15 -2.34 -18.50
N GLU A 294 18.87 -1.50 -19.26
CA GLU A 294 18.51 -1.16 -20.64
C GLU A 294 18.34 -2.40 -21.53
N SER A 295 19.24 -3.38 -21.41
CA SER A 295 19.12 -4.65 -22.15
C SER A 295 17.85 -5.41 -21.79
N THR A 296 17.48 -5.46 -20.50
CA THR A 296 16.25 -6.13 -20.04
C THR A 296 15.02 -5.48 -20.63
N CYS A 297 14.90 -4.14 -20.56
CA CYS A 297 13.77 -3.43 -21.16
C CYS A 297 13.75 -3.60 -22.69
N ASN A 298 14.89 -3.55 -23.37
CA ASN A 298 14.98 -3.74 -24.82
C ASN A 298 14.62 -5.17 -25.25
N ASN A 299 15.01 -6.20 -24.49
CA ASN A 299 14.63 -7.59 -24.76
C ASN A 299 13.12 -7.78 -24.72
N ILE A 300 12.46 -7.26 -23.67
CA ILE A 300 11.00 -7.30 -23.54
C ILE A 300 10.35 -6.49 -24.67
N ALA A 301 10.81 -5.26 -24.89
CA ALA A 301 10.29 -4.36 -25.93
C ALA A 301 10.42 -4.92 -27.36
N SER A 302 11.44 -5.75 -27.64
CA SER A 302 11.61 -6.40 -28.95
C SER A 302 10.46 -7.33 -29.35
N LEU A 303 9.67 -7.77 -28.37
CA LEU A 303 8.51 -8.65 -28.55
C LEU A 303 7.19 -7.87 -28.66
N LEU A 304 7.22 -6.56 -28.47
CA LEU A 304 6.05 -5.69 -28.34
C LEU A 304 6.03 -4.62 -29.45
N PRO A 305 4.85 -4.19 -29.95
CA PRO A 305 4.72 -3.03 -30.82
C PRO A 305 4.90 -1.72 -30.02
N VAL A 306 6.13 -1.46 -29.58
CA VAL A 306 6.52 -0.25 -28.84
C VAL A 306 7.71 0.46 -29.50
N LYS A 307 7.84 1.76 -29.26
CA LYS A 307 8.96 2.59 -29.70
C LYS A 307 9.63 3.26 -28.49
N TYR A 308 10.94 3.07 -28.35
CA TYR A 308 11.71 3.74 -27.30
C TYR A 308 11.76 5.26 -27.51
N SER A 309 11.41 6.01 -26.46
CA SER A 309 11.60 7.46 -26.35
C SER A 309 12.88 7.73 -25.57
N LYS A 310 13.91 8.22 -26.27
CA LYS A 310 15.19 8.60 -25.65
C LYS A 310 15.04 9.76 -24.67
N ASP A 311 14.07 10.63 -24.89
CA ASP A 311 13.88 11.82 -24.07
C ASP A 311 13.29 11.47 -22.69
N LEU A 312 12.46 10.43 -22.64
CA LEU A 312 11.79 9.94 -21.43
C LEU A 312 12.44 8.69 -20.82
N GLY A 313 13.28 7.94 -21.54
CA GLY A 313 13.76 6.64 -21.08
C GLY A 313 12.66 5.57 -20.97
N LEU A 314 11.57 5.71 -21.75
CA LEU A 314 10.35 4.89 -21.70
C LEU A 314 9.96 4.38 -23.10
N TYR A 315 9.07 3.40 -23.16
CA TYR A 315 8.63 2.77 -24.42
C TYR A 315 7.17 3.10 -24.70
N LEU A 316 6.90 3.79 -25.81
CA LEU A 316 5.56 4.26 -26.19
C LEU A 316 4.88 3.20 -27.07
N TRP A 317 3.61 2.87 -26.83
CA TRP A 317 2.88 1.88 -27.61
C TRP A 317 2.51 2.41 -29.01
N ASP A 318 2.70 1.60 -30.05
CA ASP A 318 2.11 1.86 -31.37
C ASP A 318 0.65 1.44 -31.39
N THR A 319 -0.22 2.38 -31.00
CA THR A 319 -1.68 2.18 -30.92
C THR A 319 -2.35 1.90 -32.27
N LYS A 320 -1.63 2.07 -33.39
CA LYS A 320 -2.11 1.73 -34.74
C LYS A 320 -1.81 0.28 -35.12
N SER A 321 -0.92 -0.40 -34.41
CA SER A 321 -0.62 -1.82 -34.62
C SER A 321 -1.79 -2.69 -34.16
N ASP A 322 -2.21 -3.67 -34.96
CA ASP A 322 -3.22 -4.62 -34.51
C ASP A 322 -2.70 -5.52 -33.38
N LYS A 323 -1.39 -5.86 -33.40
CA LYS A 323 -0.71 -6.56 -32.30
C LYS A 323 -0.83 -5.82 -30.96
N TYR A 324 -0.91 -4.48 -30.95
CA TYR A 324 -1.08 -3.75 -29.69
C TYR A 324 -2.41 -4.12 -29.04
N LYS A 325 -3.51 -4.08 -29.81
CA LYS A 325 -4.86 -4.43 -29.33
C LYS A 325 -4.93 -5.90 -28.90
N GLU A 326 -4.34 -6.80 -29.68
CA GLU A 326 -4.26 -8.22 -29.35
C GLU A 326 -3.54 -8.45 -28.02
N ILE A 327 -2.37 -7.84 -27.82
CA ILE A 327 -1.58 -7.99 -26.58
C ILE A 327 -2.34 -7.44 -25.37
N ILE A 328 -2.78 -6.17 -25.39
CA ILE A 328 -3.40 -5.53 -24.21
C ILE A 328 -4.77 -6.09 -23.81
N SER A 329 -5.37 -6.95 -24.64
CA SER A 329 -6.67 -7.58 -24.37
C SER A 329 -6.61 -9.10 -24.22
N SER A 330 -5.44 -9.71 -24.44
CA SER A 330 -5.19 -11.14 -24.23
C SER A 330 -4.83 -11.45 -22.78
N ALA A 331 -5.01 -12.71 -22.36
CA ALA A 331 -4.44 -13.23 -21.13
C ALA A 331 -2.92 -13.50 -21.25
N SER A 332 -2.15 -12.46 -21.58
CA SER A 332 -0.69 -12.50 -21.60
C SER A 332 -0.08 -11.58 -20.54
N THR A 333 1.03 -12.02 -19.97
CA THR A 333 1.60 -11.43 -18.75
C THR A 333 3.10 -11.25 -18.86
N LEU A 334 3.61 -10.16 -18.28
CA LEU A 334 5.00 -10.05 -17.90
C LEU A 334 5.16 -10.72 -16.52
N THR A 335 5.91 -11.82 -16.49
CA THR A 335 6.07 -12.67 -15.31
C THR A 335 7.46 -12.53 -14.73
N PHE A 336 7.53 -12.02 -13.50
CA PHE A 336 8.74 -11.85 -12.71
C PHE A 336 8.94 -13.07 -11.82
N GLU A 337 10.13 -13.66 -11.85
CA GLU A 337 10.45 -14.86 -11.09
C GLU A 337 11.46 -14.54 -9.99
N PHE A 338 11.06 -14.69 -8.72
CA PHE A 338 11.88 -14.33 -7.56
C PHE A 338 12.37 -15.53 -6.78
N ILE A 339 13.53 -15.37 -6.16
CA ILE A 339 14.09 -16.30 -5.17
C ILE A 339 14.48 -15.57 -3.88
N SER A 340 14.41 -16.31 -2.77
CA SER A 340 14.92 -15.89 -1.46
C SER A 340 16.21 -16.69 -1.18
N THR A 341 16.39 -17.22 0.02
CA THR A 341 17.54 -18.06 0.42
C THR A 341 17.61 -19.41 -0.28
N SER A 342 16.50 -19.93 -0.82
CA SER A 342 16.46 -21.13 -1.66
C SER A 342 16.18 -20.79 -3.12
N ASN A 343 16.89 -21.49 -4.02
CA ASN A 343 16.65 -21.46 -5.46
C ASN A 343 15.63 -22.51 -5.94
N THR A 344 15.21 -23.45 -5.08
CA THR A 344 14.37 -24.59 -5.49
C THR A 344 12.91 -24.20 -5.73
N ASN A 345 12.40 -23.22 -4.98
CA ASN A 345 10.99 -22.85 -4.94
C ASN A 345 10.85 -21.37 -5.34
N PRO A 346 10.90 -21.03 -6.64
CA PRO A 346 10.67 -19.66 -7.07
C PRO A 346 9.21 -19.23 -6.83
N VAL A 347 9.00 -17.95 -6.57
CA VAL A 347 7.67 -17.34 -6.60
C VAL A 347 7.55 -16.47 -7.86
N LYS A 348 6.50 -16.72 -8.63
CA LYS A 348 6.18 -15.99 -9.87
C LYS A 348 5.09 -14.95 -9.60
N ILE A 349 5.37 -13.69 -9.96
CA ILE A 349 4.40 -12.60 -9.97
C ILE A 349 4.11 -12.23 -11.43
N ARG A 350 2.84 -12.33 -11.82
CA ARG A 350 2.34 -12.07 -13.17
C ARG A 350 1.66 -10.72 -13.18
N VAL A 351 2.16 -9.83 -14.04
CA VAL A 351 1.58 -8.50 -14.30
C VAL A 351 1.01 -8.54 -15.73
N PRO A 352 -0.32 -8.53 -15.92
CA PRO A 352 -0.90 -8.61 -17.26
C PRO A 352 -0.56 -7.39 -18.12
N PHE A 353 -0.43 -7.59 -19.43
CA PHE A 353 -0.07 -6.49 -20.33
C PHE A 353 -1.08 -5.33 -20.35
N MET A 354 -2.34 -5.58 -19.99
CA MET A 354 -3.35 -4.53 -19.84
C MET A 354 -3.06 -3.56 -18.67
N HIS A 355 -2.41 -4.03 -17.59
CA HIS A 355 -1.95 -3.20 -16.47
C HIS A 355 -0.60 -2.52 -16.76
N LEU A 356 0.09 -2.98 -17.81
CA LEU A 356 1.31 -2.39 -18.36
C LEU A 356 1.03 -1.51 -19.59
N ASN A 357 -0.24 -1.17 -19.80
CA ASN A 357 -0.71 -0.20 -20.80
C ASN A 357 -1.18 1.08 -20.09
N LEU A 358 -0.24 1.77 -19.45
CA LEU A 358 -0.46 3.00 -18.70
C LEU A 358 -0.44 4.21 -19.65
N THR A 359 -0.83 5.39 -19.17
CA THR A 359 -0.93 6.60 -19.99
C THR A 359 0.04 7.67 -19.49
N LEU A 360 0.86 8.22 -20.40
CA LEU A 360 1.57 9.47 -20.13
C LEU A 360 0.63 10.65 -20.42
N GLU A 361 0.67 11.66 -19.56
CA GLU A 361 -0.07 12.92 -19.68
C GLU A 361 0.87 14.13 -19.52
N ALA A 362 0.33 15.34 -19.70
CA ALA A 362 1.07 16.58 -19.43
C ALA A 362 1.53 16.65 -17.95
N PRO A 363 2.77 17.12 -17.67
CA PRO A 363 3.70 17.80 -18.58
C PRO A 363 4.75 16.88 -19.22
N LEU A 364 4.59 15.54 -19.18
CA LEU A 364 5.54 14.61 -19.80
C LEU A 364 5.38 14.58 -21.32
N VAL A 365 4.15 14.68 -21.80
CA VAL A 365 3.75 14.70 -23.21
C VAL A 365 2.65 15.74 -23.42
N ASP A 366 2.57 16.30 -24.64
CA ASP A 366 1.52 17.28 -24.98
C ASP A 366 0.15 16.61 -25.15
N ASP A 367 0.12 15.49 -25.87
CA ASP A 367 -1.07 14.64 -26.09
C ASP A 367 -0.94 13.33 -25.28
N PRO A 368 -2.01 12.87 -24.59
CA PRO A 368 -1.96 11.62 -23.83
C PRO A 368 -1.60 10.40 -24.70
N ILE A 369 -0.58 9.66 -24.31
CA ILE A 369 -0.07 8.51 -25.08
C ILE A 369 0.10 7.26 -24.20
N PRO A 370 -0.41 6.09 -24.63
CA PRO A 370 -0.16 4.84 -23.91
C PRO A 370 1.32 4.44 -23.98
N TYR A 371 1.86 3.94 -22.87
CA TYR A 371 3.25 3.51 -22.75
C TYR A 371 3.39 2.20 -21.96
N PHE A 372 4.50 1.51 -22.20
CA PHE A 372 4.97 0.35 -21.46
C PHE A 372 5.97 0.81 -20.39
N PRO A 373 5.70 0.59 -19.07
CA PRO A 373 6.40 1.26 -17.98
C PRO A 373 7.77 0.66 -17.60
N CYS A 374 8.51 0.13 -18.56
CA CYS A 374 9.92 -0.22 -18.37
C CYS A 374 10.79 1.03 -18.55
N HIS A 375 11.49 1.43 -17.50
CA HIS A 375 12.23 2.69 -17.45
C HIS A 375 13.74 2.46 -17.42
N VAL A 376 14.44 3.12 -18.34
CA VAL A 376 15.90 3.08 -18.45
C VAL A 376 16.46 4.38 -17.88
N ASN A 377 16.91 4.33 -16.62
CA ASN A 377 17.45 5.50 -15.90
C ASN A 377 18.96 5.72 -16.08
N GLY A 378 19.67 4.77 -16.71
CA GLY A 378 21.13 4.79 -16.88
C GLY A 378 21.95 4.41 -15.64
N GLY A 379 21.31 3.91 -14.58
CA GLY A 379 21.96 3.50 -13.33
C GLY A 379 21.90 2.00 -13.04
N ASP A 380 22.50 1.61 -11.92
CA ASP A 380 22.56 0.25 -11.37
C ASP A 380 21.47 -0.05 -10.31
N ARG A 381 20.73 0.97 -9.86
CA ARG A 381 19.63 0.84 -8.89
C ARG A 381 18.32 0.48 -9.56
N TRP A 382 18.06 -0.82 -9.66
CA TRP A 382 16.84 -1.38 -10.24
C TRP A 382 15.69 -1.47 -9.23
N VAL A 383 14.49 -1.08 -9.65
CA VAL A 383 13.33 -0.90 -8.77
C VAL A 383 12.05 -1.34 -9.47
N LEU A 384 11.25 -2.13 -8.76
CA LEU A 384 9.89 -2.50 -9.14
C LEU A 384 8.91 -1.59 -8.40
N GLY A 385 8.43 -0.57 -9.11
CA GLY A 385 7.52 0.44 -8.60
C GLY A 385 6.04 0.05 -8.63
N ARG A 386 5.16 1.06 -8.60
CA ARG A 386 3.71 0.91 -8.69
C ARG A 386 3.26 0.08 -9.88
N ALA A 387 3.91 0.20 -11.04
CA ALA A 387 3.63 -0.62 -12.23
C ALA A 387 3.60 -2.13 -11.93
N PHE A 388 4.50 -2.62 -11.07
CA PHE A 388 4.55 -4.01 -10.58
C PHE A 388 3.57 -4.27 -9.43
N LEU A 389 3.48 -3.33 -8.48
CA LEU A 389 2.63 -3.47 -7.28
C LEU A 389 1.13 -3.51 -7.57
N GLN A 390 0.68 -3.14 -8.77
CA GLN A 390 -0.70 -3.33 -9.25
C GLN A 390 -1.17 -4.79 -9.19
N ASP A 391 -0.26 -5.76 -9.26
CA ASP A 391 -0.54 -7.20 -9.28
C ASP A 391 0.29 -7.97 -8.23
N ALA A 392 0.92 -7.27 -7.30
CA ALA A 392 1.71 -7.84 -6.22
C ALA A 392 1.16 -7.45 -4.85
N PHE A 393 1.05 -8.42 -3.95
CA PHE A 393 0.87 -8.20 -2.53
C PHE A 393 2.23 -8.11 -1.87
N ILE A 394 2.42 -7.09 -1.02
CA ILE A 394 3.56 -7.00 -0.11
C ILE A 394 3.08 -6.79 1.33
N GLY A 395 3.79 -7.37 2.28
CA GLY A 395 3.57 -7.12 3.71
C GLY A 395 4.85 -7.32 4.51
N ALA A 396 4.87 -6.86 5.75
CA ALA A 396 5.99 -7.12 6.65
C ALA A 396 5.55 -7.13 8.12
N ASN A 397 6.21 -7.95 8.94
CA ASN A 397 6.29 -7.78 10.40
C ASN A 397 7.69 -7.23 10.71
N MET A 398 7.74 -5.93 11.02
CA MET A 398 8.98 -5.17 11.20
C MET A 398 9.50 -5.22 12.63
N ARG A 399 8.80 -5.91 13.54
CA ARG A 399 9.19 -6.07 14.94
C ARG A 399 10.62 -6.61 15.06
N ARG A 400 11.40 -6.03 15.98
CA ARG A 400 12.73 -6.55 16.33
C ARG A 400 12.64 -8.03 16.74
N GLY A 401 13.45 -8.88 16.10
CA GLY A 401 13.42 -10.32 16.30
C GLY A 401 12.50 -11.09 15.35
N VAL A 402 11.65 -10.41 14.56
CA VAL A 402 10.93 -11.00 13.42
C VAL A 402 11.51 -10.48 12.10
N ASP A 403 11.50 -9.15 11.89
CA ASP A 403 12.15 -8.46 10.74
C ASP A 403 11.96 -9.20 9.41
N THR A 404 10.71 -9.60 9.12
CA THR A 404 10.35 -10.45 7.97
C THR A 404 9.34 -9.75 7.08
N TRP A 405 9.53 -9.85 5.76
CA TRP A 405 8.60 -9.37 4.76
C TRP A 405 8.22 -10.46 3.75
N TRP A 406 7.07 -10.26 3.12
CA TRP A 406 6.43 -11.21 2.24
C TRP A 406 6.12 -10.58 0.89
N LEU A 407 6.32 -11.35 -0.17
CA LEU A 407 5.86 -11.06 -1.53
C LEU A 407 4.95 -12.19 -2.01
N ALA A 408 3.79 -11.87 -2.56
CA ALA A 408 2.87 -12.83 -3.16
C ALA A 408 2.15 -12.21 -4.37
N GLN A 409 1.56 -13.05 -5.22
CA GLN A 409 0.72 -12.58 -6.32
C GLN A 409 -0.57 -11.97 -5.75
N ALA A 410 -0.98 -10.83 -6.30
CA ALA A 410 -2.28 -10.23 -6.04
C ALA A 410 -3.31 -10.64 -7.11
N PRO A 411 -4.61 -10.64 -6.79
CA PRO A 411 -5.67 -11.12 -7.67
C PRO A 411 -6.12 -10.08 -8.70
N GLY A 412 -6.80 -10.57 -9.73
CA GLY A 412 -7.59 -9.78 -10.67
C GLY A 412 -8.91 -9.25 -10.10
N PRO A 413 -9.77 -8.63 -10.95
CA PRO A 413 -10.93 -7.87 -10.50
C PRO A 413 -12.09 -8.71 -9.96
N ASN A 414 -12.22 -9.98 -10.35
CA ASN A 414 -13.25 -10.88 -9.81
C ASN A 414 -12.80 -11.46 -8.46
N ILE A 415 -12.75 -10.60 -7.45
CA ILE A 415 -12.62 -10.99 -6.06
C ILE A 415 -13.86 -10.63 -5.24
N GLN A 416 -13.94 -11.25 -4.07
CA GLN A 416 -14.93 -10.93 -3.05
C GLN A 416 -14.87 -9.44 -2.72
N ALA A 417 -15.99 -8.72 -2.92
CA ALA A 417 -16.04 -7.27 -2.71
C ALA A 417 -15.87 -6.85 -1.24
N THR A 418 -16.13 -7.76 -0.30
CA THR A 418 -15.87 -7.57 1.13
C THR A 418 -14.44 -8.01 1.45
N ALA A 419 -13.65 -7.13 2.06
CA ALA A 419 -12.32 -7.45 2.56
C ALA A 419 -12.41 -8.55 3.65
N ASN A 420 -11.39 -9.41 3.70
CA ASN A 420 -11.21 -10.42 4.74
C ASN A 420 -9.96 -10.08 5.56
N PRO A 421 -10.02 -9.08 6.47
CA PRO A 421 -8.87 -8.66 7.26
C PRO A 421 -8.48 -9.75 8.28
N VAL A 422 -7.25 -10.21 8.19
CA VAL A 422 -6.64 -11.19 9.09
C VAL A 422 -5.51 -10.52 9.87
N THR A 423 -5.49 -10.73 11.19
CA THR A 423 -4.42 -10.25 12.08
C THR A 423 -3.10 -10.95 11.76
N ILE A 424 -2.01 -10.19 11.78
CA ILE A 424 -0.65 -10.73 11.89
C ILE A 424 -0.31 -10.72 13.38
N GLY A 425 -0.02 -11.88 13.97
CA GLY A 425 0.38 -11.98 15.37
C GLY A 425 1.72 -11.29 15.64
N GLU A 426 1.97 -10.92 16.89
CA GLU A 426 3.18 -10.15 17.28
C GLU A 426 4.48 -10.82 16.80
N LEU A 427 4.54 -12.16 16.84
CA LEU A 427 5.71 -12.97 16.50
C LEU A 427 5.60 -13.67 15.13
N ASP A 428 4.55 -13.40 14.35
CA ASP A 428 4.31 -14.11 13.08
C ASP A 428 5.34 -13.70 12.02
N ASP A 429 6.08 -14.69 11.51
CA ASP A 429 7.03 -14.62 10.39
C ASP A 429 6.44 -15.13 9.06
N THR A 430 5.15 -15.50 9.08
CA THR A 430 4.42 -16.08 7.95
C THR A 430 3.02 -15.48 7.82
N VAL A 431 2.54 -15.37 6.58
CA VAL A 431 1.15 -15.06 6.24
C VAL A 431 0.53 -16.21 5.45
N LYS A 432 -0.79 -16.18 5.24
CA LYS A 432 -1.56 -17.27 4.61
C LYS A 432 -2.34 -16.74 3.41
N LYS A 433 -2.27 -17.45 2.29
CA LYS A 433 -3.05 -17.15 1.09
C LYS A 433 -4.55 -17.31 1.34
N GLY A 434 -5.35 -16.52 0.63
CA GLY A 434 -6.80 -16.68 0.61
C GLY A 434 -7.25 -17.86 -0.23
N GLY A 435 -8.57 -18.06 -0.30
CA GLY A 435 -9.19 -19.11 -1.13
C GLY A 435 -9.37 -18.75 -2.61
N ASN A 436 -8.91 -17.56 -3.03
CA ASN A 436 -9.09 -17.08 -4.40
C ASN A 436 -8.03 -17.69 -5.34
N ASP A 437 -8.46 -18.23 -6.49
CA ASP A 437 -7.54 -18.61 -7.57
C ASP A 437 -7.25 -17.40 -8.49
N TRP A 438 -5.99 -17.28 -8.93
CA TRP A 438 -5.58 -16.14 -9.75
C TRP A 438 -6.22 -16.18 -11.14
N ASN A 439 -6.25 -17.32 -11.85
CA ASN A 439 -6.88 -17.40 -13.17
C ASN A 439 -8.38 -17.10 -13.08
N GLN A 440 -9.07 -17.65 -12.08
CA GLN A 440 -10.50 -17.39 -11.86
C GLN A 440 -10.78 -15.91 -11.60
N SER A 441 -9.94 -15.22 -10.81
CA SER A 441 -10.07 -13.78 -10.52
C SER A 441 -9.97 -12.86 -11.76
N TRP A 442 -9.56 -13.41 -12.91
CA TRP A 442 -9.45 -12.72 -14.19
C TRP A 442 -10.49 -13.13 -15.26
N THR A 443 -11.38 -14.06 -14.92
CA THR A 443 -12.39 -14.59 -15.87
C THR A 443 -13.26 -13.48 -16.48
N GLY A 444 -13.36 -13.41 -17.80
CA GLY A 444 -14.19 -12.41 -18.50
C GLY A 444 -13.54 -11.02 -18.68
N PHE A 445 -12.28 -10.83 -18.27
CA PHE A 445 -11.51 -9.60 -18.57
C PHE A 445 -10.55 -9.75 -19.76
N TRP A 446 -10.42 -10.95 -20.31
CA TRP A 446 -9.62 -11.27 -21.49
C TRP A 446 -10.49 -11.58 -22.71
N ASN A 447 -9.98 -11.30 -23.91
CA ASN A 447 -10.57 -11.70 -25.19
C ASN A 447 -10.39 -13.21 -25.51
N ASP A 448 -10.48 -14.04 -24.47
CA ASP A 448 -10.13 -15.46 -24.48
C ASP A 448 -11.30 -16.39 -24.82
N GLU A 449 -12.53 -15.88 -24.93
CA GLU A 449 -13.72 -16.69 -25.24
C GLU A 449 -13.52 -17.50 -26.53
N GLU A 450 -13.69 -18.82 -26.42
CA GLU A 450 -13.91 -19.66 -27.60
C GLU A 450 -15.27 -19.31 -28.20
N VAL A 451 -15.33 -19.17 -29.52
CA VAL A 451 -16.62 -19.16 -30.24
C VAL A 451 -17.33 -20.47 -29.86
N PRO A 452 -18.57 -20.45 -29.36
CA PRO A 452 -19.23 -21.67 -28.90
C PRO A 452 -19.30 -22.66 -30.06
N SER A 453 -18.60 -23.79 -29.90
CA SER A 453 -18.56 -24.85 -30.88
C SER A 453 -19.98 -25.32 -31.17
N SER A 454 -20.44 -25.10 -32.39
CA SER A 454 -21.76 -25.52 -32.87
C SER A 454 -21.76 -27.05 -33.03
N THR A 455 -22.01 -27.76 -31.93
CA THR A 455 -22.20 -29.21 -31.91
C THR A 455 -23.23 -29.60 -32.98
N PRO A 456 -22.86 -30.40 -34.00
CA PRO A 456 -23.81 -30.82 -35.02
C PRO A 456 -24.86 -31.74 -34.39
N SER A 457 -26.13 -31.36 -34.47
CA SER A 457 -27.24 -32.24 -34.08
C SER A 457 -27.43 -33.32 -35.15
N SER A 458 -26.83 -34.49 -34.94
CA SER A 458 -27.09 -35.68 -35.73
C SER A 458 -28.41 -36.34 -35.31
N LYS A 459 -29.42 -36.24 -36.16
CA LYS A 459 -30.61 -37.11 -36.12
C LYS A 459 -30.36 -38.39 -36.93
N ALA A 460 -30.47 -39.54 -36.29
CA ALA A 460 -30.96 -40.82 -36.81
C ALA A 460 -31.05 -41.76 -35.58
N ASP A 461 -32.22 -42.08 -35.03
CA ASP A 461 -33.31 -42.90 -35.59
C ASP A 461 -33.03 -44.40 -35.49
N ALA A 462 -33.73 -45.06 -34.56
CA ALA A 462 -33.84 -46.51 -34.40
C ALA A 462 -35.07 -46.81 -33.53
N THR A 463 -36.15 -47.25 -34.18
CA THR A 463 -37.34 -47.82 -33.56
C THR A 463 -37.05 -49.20 -32.96
N ASP A 464 -37.63 -49.52 -31.81
CA ASP A 464 -38.23 -50.84 -31.60
C ASP A 464 -39.33 -50.82 -30.53
N GLY A 465 -40.27 -51.77 -30.60
CA GLY A 465 -41.52 -51.75 -29.84
C GLY A 465 -41.71 -52.94 -28.89
N VAL A 466 -42.25 -52.62 -27.70
CA VAL A 466 -43.27 -53.36 -26.91
C VAL A 466 -43.19 -54.89 -26.86
N ASP A 467 -42.89 -55.44 -25.68
CA ASP A 467 -43.85 -56.30 -24.95
C ASP A 467 -43.49 -56.47 -23.45
N GLU A 468 -44.51 -56.58 -22.61
CA GLU A 468 -44.50 -56.77 -21.14
C GLU A 468 -44.91 -58.24 -20.80
N PRO A 469 -45.08 -58.68 -19.54
CA PRO A 469 -44.52 -58.23 -18.24
C PRO A 469 -43.94 -59.41 -17.40
N LYS A 470 -43.37 -59.10 -16.20
CA LYS A 470 -43.69 -59.81 -14.93
C LYS A 470 -43.02 -59.23 -13.67
N GLU A 471 -43.80 -59.24 -12.59
CA GLU A 471 -43.49 -58.93 -11.18
C GLU A 471 -42.47 -59.94 -10.59
N ASP A 472 -41.82 -59.80 -9.43
CA ASP A 472 -41.94 -58.93 -8.23
C ASP A 472 -40.58 -58.23 -7.91
N GLU A 473 -40.33 -57.43 -6.88
CA GLU A 473 -41.05 -57.08 -5.63
C GLU A 473 -40.82 -55.59 -5.25
N GLN A 474 -41.07 -55.19 -3.99
CA GLN A 474 -40.86 -53.84 -3.44
C GLN A 474 -39.73 -53.78 -2.39
N VAL A 475 -39.03 -52.65 -2.29
CA VAL A 475 -38.94 -51.92 -1.00
C VAL A 475 -39.00 -50.42 -1.26
N GLY A 476 -40.10 -49.78 -0.87
CA GLY A 476 -40.24 -48.33 -0.88
C GLY A 476 -41.32 -47.85 0.08
N MET A 477 -40.93 -47.22 1.19
CA MET A 477 -41.78 -46.44 2.11
C MET A 477 -40.86 -45.59 3.01
N SER A 478 -41.24 -44.41 3.50
CA SER A 478 -42.47 -43.65 3.29
C SER A 478 -42.22 -42.16 3.60
N ILE A 479 -42.85 -41.27 2.84
CA ILE A 479 -43.10 -39.88 3.27
C ILE A 479 -44.32 -39.90 4.20
N THR A 480 -44.22 -39.35 5.41
CA THR A 480 -45.21 -38.42 6.04
C THR A 480 -45.09 -38.39 7.57
N ALA A 481 -44.70 -37.23 8.13
CA ALA A 481 -45.13 -36.78 9.46
C ALA A 481 -44.97 -35.25 9.60
N LYS A 482 -46.01 -34.49 9.25
CA LYS A 482 -46.07 -33.04 9.52
C LYS A 482 -46.73 -32.78 10.88
N ALA A 483 -45.98 -32.31 11.87
CA ALA A 483 -46.49 -31.58 13.04
C ALA A 483 -45.34 -30.91 13.80
N GLY A 484 -45.48 -29.64 14.23
CA GLY A 484 -44.57 -29.07 15.25
C GLY A 484 -43.87 -27.72 14.99
N ILE A 485 -44.42 -26.79 14.19
CA ILE A 485 -43.96 -25.38 14.20
C ILE A 485 -45.14 -24.47 14.53
N GLY A 486 -45.19 -23.98 15.78
CA GLY A 486 -46.35 -23.22 16.28
C GLY A 486 -46.20 -22.68 17.71
N ALA A 487 -45.07 -22.04 18.03
CA ALA A 487 -44.91 -21.28 19.29
C ALA A 487 -43.77 -20.23 19.27
N GLY A 488 -42.69 -20.44 18.50
CA GLY A 488 -41.47 -19.61 18.60
C GLY A 488 -41.55 -18.22 17.94
N ILE A 489 -42.30 -18.06 16.84
CA ILE A 489 -42.23 -16.86 16.00
C ILE A 489 -42.93 -15.64 16.65
N ALA A 490 -44.01 -15.86 17.41
CA ALA A 490 -44.74 -14.78 18.09
C ALA A 490 -43.88 -14.07 19.15
N ALA A 491 -43.09 -14.83 19.92
CA ALA A 491 -42.23 -14.27 20.97
C ALA A 491 -41.11 -13.38 20.39
N ALA A 492 -40.49 -13.80 19.28
CA ALA A 492 -39.43 -13.04 18.62
C ALA A 492 -39.94 -11.68 18.07
N VAL A 493 -41.12 -11.68 17.43
CA VAL A 493 -41.73 -10.45 16.90
C VAL A 493 -42.11 -9.48 18.02
N ILE A 494 -42.65 -9.99 19.13
CA ILE A 494 -42.98 -9.16 20.31
C ILE A 494 -41.70 -8.58 20.95
N ALA A 495 -40.63 -9.37 21.08
CA ALA A 495 -39.36 -8.89 21.64
C ALA A 495 -38.74 -7.76 20.78
N ILE A 496 -38.75 -7.90 19.45
CA ILE A 496 -38.28 -6.88 18.50
C ILE A 496 -39.15 -5.60 18.60
N GLY A 497 -40.47 -5.75 18.67
CA GLY A 497 -41.40 -4.63 18.82
C GLY A 497 -41.18 -3.83 20.13
N VAL A 498 -40.99 -4.52 21.25
CA VAL A 498 -40.69 -3.89 22.55
C VAL A 498 -39.31 -3.21 22.53
N GLY A 499 -38.30 -3.86 21.94
CA GLY A 499 -36.96 -3.26 21.78
C GLY A 499 -36.99 -1.96 20.97
N ALA A 500 -37.67 -1.97 19.81
CA ALA A 500 -37.84 -0.79 18.98
C ALA A 500 -38.61 0.34 19.71
N PHE A 501 -39.68 0.00 20.43
CA PHE A 501 -40.47 0.97 21.20
C PHE A 501 -39.65 1.62 22.33
N LEU A 502 -38.85 0.84 23.08
CA LEU A 502 -37.99 1.36 24.14
C LEU A 502 -36.84 2.23 23.60
N TYR A 503 -36.25 1.84 22.47
CA TYR A 503 -35.25 2.66 21.77
C TYR A 503 -35.83 4.00 21.30
N TRP A 504 -37.01 3.99 20.68
CA TRP A 504 -37.69 5.20 20.20
C TRP A 504 -38.14 6.11 21.36
N ARG A 505 -38.61 5.53 22.47
CA ARG A 505 -38.95 6.27 23.69
C ARG A 505 -37.72 6.93 24.32
N ARG A 506 -36.55 6.28 24.33
CA ARG A 506 -35.28 6.89 24.76
C ARG A 506 -34.87 8.05 23.86
N ARG A 507 -35.01 7.92 22.54
CA ARG A 507 -34.69 8.99 21.58
C ARG A 507 -35.56 10.25 21.72
N ARG A 508 -36.80 10.10 22.22
CA ARG A 508 -37.71 11.23 22.52
C ARG A 508 -37.44 11.91 23.88
N GLY A 509 -36.58 11.34 24.74
CA GLY A 509 -36.20 11.93 26.03
C GLY A 509 -34.95 12.81 25.99
N GLN A 510 -34.25 12.89 24.86
CA GLN A 510 -33.08 13.76 24.69
C GLN A 510 -33.52 15.12 24.14
N THR A 511 -33.80 16.05 25.05
CA THR A 511 -33.88 17.48 24.73
C THR A 511 -32.54 17.92 24.15
N LYS A 512 -32.56 18.58 22.97
CA LYS A 512 -31.35 19.17 22.39
C LYS A 512 -30.78 20.23 23.36
N PRO A 513 -29.47 20.25 23.66
CA PRO A 513 -28.88 21.42 24.28
C PRO A 513 -29.02 22.64 23.34
N ALA A 514 -29.31 23.80 23.91
CA ALA A 514 -29.37 25.06 23.19
C ALA A 514 -27.95 25.52 22.79
N PRO A 515 -27.80 26.36 21.74
CA PRO A 515 -26.50 26.93 21.41
C PRO A 515 -26.06 27.87 22.54
N GLU A 516 -24.87 27.61 23.08
CA GLU A 516 -24.26 28.46 24.11
C GLU A 516 -23.74 29.75 23.47
N MET A 517 -24.02 30.88 24.10
CA MET A 517 -23.61 32.20 23.61
C MET A 517 -22.13 32.43 23.91
N ALA A 518 -21.46 33.17 23.02
CA ALA A 518 -20.11 33.64 23.26
C ALA A 518 -20.02 34.43 24.58
N TYR A 519 -18.95 34.18 25.34
CA TYR A 519 -18.56 35.02 26.47
C TYR A 519 -17.07 35.40 26.36
N ASP A 520 -16.74 36.56 26.89
CA ASP A 520 -15.48 37.29 26.66
C ASP A 520 -14.21 36.45 26.87
N GLN A 521 -13.26 36.68 25.96
CA GLN A 521 -11.87 36.22 26.07
C GLN A 521 -10.94 37.40 26.36
N ASP A 522 -11.32 38.20 27.36
CA ASP A 522 -10.46 39.24 27.96
C ASP A 522 -10.35 38.96 29.47
N ILE A 523 -9.29 39.47 30.13
CA ILE A 523 -8.87 39.10 31.50
C ILE A 523 -8.27 37.67 31.64
N MET A 524 -7.22 37.36 30.87
CA MET A 524 -6.07 36.56 31.38
C MET A 524 -4.71 36.97 30.78
N GLN A 525 -4.64 38.03 29.96
CA GLN A 525 -3.42 38.45 29.27
C GLN A 525 -2.61 39.54 30.01
N GLN A 526 -2.93 39.80 31.29
CA GLN A 526 -2.36 40.90 32.08
C GLN A 526 -1.51 40.48 33.31
N HIS A 527 -1.16 39.21 33.47
CA HIS A 527 -0.39 38.71 34.62
C HIS A 527 0.80 37.79 34.26
N TYR A 528 1.51 38.08 33.16
CA TYR A 528 2.89 37.59 32.98
C TYR A 528 3.79 38.51 32.14
N ILE A 529 3.78 39.82 32.42
CA ILE A 529 4.84 40.74 31.98
C ILE A 529 5.18 41.71 33.12
N ASP A 530 5.91 41.21 34.13
CA ASP A 530 7.02 41.98 34.72
C ASP A 530 7.91 41.05 35.57
N THR A 531 9.12 40.77 35.09
CA THR A 531 10.23 40.34 35.97
C THR A 531 11.55 40.59 35.25
N LYS A 532 12.25 41.66 35.62
CA LYS A 532 13.60 41.96 35.10
C LYS A 532 14.62 40.94 35.62
N PRO A 533 15.66 40.59 34.85
CA PRO A 533 16.74 39.74 35.32
C PRO A 533 17.55 40.45 36.41
N GLN A 534 17.94 39.71 37.45
CA GLN A 534 18.89 40.16 38.46
C GLN A 534 20.29 39.63 38.10
N GLU A 535 21.29 40.52 38.02
CA GLU A 535 22.65 40.13 37.66
C GLU A 535 23.28 39.19 38.72
N LEU A 536 23.97 38.15 38.24
CA LEU A 536 24.89 37.35 39.04
C LEU A 536 26.24 37.22 38.33
N SER A 537 27.30 37.21 39.13
CA SER A 537 28.65 37.59 38.72
C SER A 537 29.36 36.56 37.82
N GLN A 538 30.20 37.06 36.90
CA GLN A 538 31.05 36.25 36.04
C GLN A 538 32.07 35.40 36.82
N ARG A 539 32.21 34.14 36.43
CA ARG A 539 33.40 33.33 36.70
C ARG A 539 33.74 32.47 35.49
N SER A 540 34.95 32.67 34.96
CA SER A 540 35.60 31.79 33.97
C SER A 540 36.87 31.18 34.62
N PRO A 541 37.58 30.26 33.96
CA PRO A 541 37.39 28.84 34.20
C PRO A 541 38.57 28.23 34.99
N GLN A 542 38.40 27.00 35.47
CA GLN A 542 39.51 26.21 35.97
C GLN A 542 39.55 24.87 35.24
N GLU A 543 40.60 24.65 34.46
CA GLU A 543 40.82 23.40 33.74
C GLU A 543 41.16 22.26 34.69
N LEU A 544 40.75 21.04 34.34
CA LEU A 544 41.33 19.82 34.87
C LEU A 544 41.35 18.75 33.78
N SER A 545 42.57 18.42 33.38
CA SER A 545 42.90 17.33 32.45
C SER A 545 42.43 15.98 32.98
N GLY A 546 41.86 15.15 32.10
CA GLY A 546 41.41 13.80 32.42
C GLY A 546 41.00 13.04 31.16
N ASN A 547 41.97 12.37 30.51
CA ASN A 547 41.71 11.47 29.40
C ASN A 547 40.78 10.33 29.83
N GLU A 548 39.68 10.11 29.11
CA GLU A 548 39.19 8.75 28.89
C GLU A 548 38.53 8.64 27.51
N VAL A 549 38.97 7.64 26.73
CA VAL A 549 38.61 7.47 25.32
C VAL A 549 37.34 6.63 25.22
N PHE A 550 36.22 7.27 24.92
CA PHE A 550 35.04 6.57 24.40
C PHE A 550 34.95 6.73 22.89
N MET A 551 35.16 5.62 22.17
CA MET A 551 35.05 5.57 20.72
C MET A 551 33.65 5.96 20.25
N GLN A 552 33.59 6.96 19.37
CA GLN A 552 32.45 7.12 18.46
C GLN A 552 32.27 5.83 17.65
N ARG A 553 31.15 5.12 17.86
CA ARG A 553 30.62 4.22 16.82
C ARG A 553 29.87 5.07 15.81
N SER A 554 30.61 5.62 14.85
CA SER A 554 30.03 6.08 13.60
C SER A 554 29.33 4.92 12.90
N TYR A 555 28.21 5.19 12.23
CA TYR A 555 27.48 4.21 11.45
C TYR A 555 28.40 3.64 10.35
N GLN A 556 28.65 2.33 10.36
CA GLN A 556 29.24 1.67 9.20
C GLN A 556 28.22 1.67 8.06
N ARG A 557 28.53 2.48 7.04
CA ARG A 557 27.97 2.34 5.70
C ARG A 557 28.24 0.91 5.23
N PHE A 558 27.19 0.11 5.02
CA PHE A 558 27.29 -1.12 4.24
C PHE A 558 27.38 -0.73 2.76
N GLU A 559 28.59 -0.44 2.30
CA GLU A 559 28.95 -0.72 0.91
C GLU A 559 28.98 -2.24 0.77
N LEU A 560 28.04 -2.78 -0.01
CA LEU A 560 28.09 -4.17 -0.46
C LEU A 560 28.83 -4.22 -1.80
N PRO A 561 29.58 -5.31 -2.08
CA PRO A 561 30.36 -5.48 -3.30
C PRO A 561 29.48 -5.72 -4.54
#